data_AF-A0A2T6LY61-F1
#
_entry.id   AF-A0A2T6LY61-F1
#
_cell.length_a   1.000
_cell.length_b   1.000
_cell.length_c   1.000
_cell.angle_alpha   90.00
_cell.angle_beta   90.00
_cell.angle_gamma   90.00
#
_symmetry.space_group_name_H-M   'P 1'
#
loop_
_entity.id
_entity.type
_entity.pdbx_description
1 polymer ?
#
loop_
_entity_poly.entity_id
_entity_poly.type
_entity_poly.pdbx_seq_one_letter_code
_entity_poly.pdbx_strand_id
1 'polypeptide(L)' 'MGERQPHFNPPPPPTWRKPVGILALIAALAIYGGFVMGLGEQIGRLPVLVQVPIYLVLGTIWLLPLRRFLIWMETGRWG' A
#
# COMPACT_ATOMS: atom_id res chain seq x y z
N MET A 1 46.00 -8.28 -22.55
CA MET A 1 44.69 -7.66 -22.86
C MET A 1 43.64 -8.73 -22.57
N GLY A 2 42.96 -8.65 -21.43
CA GLY A 2 41.95 -9.64 -21.03
C GLY A 2 40.57 -9.24 -21.56
N GLU A 3 39.92 -10.13 -22.29
CA GLU A 3 38.61 -9.91 -22.89
C GLU A 3 37.54 -9.81 -21.80
N ARG A 4 36.87 -8.65 -21.67
CA ARG A 4 35.68 -8.53 -20.81
C ARG A 4 34.55 -9.30 -21.50
N GLN A 5 34.22 -10.47 -20.98
CA GLN A 5 33.03 -11.19 -21.40
C GLN A 5 31.80 -10.29 -21.14
N PRO A 6 30.95 -10.04 -22.15
CA PRO A 6 29.70 -9.35 -21.93
C PRO A 6 28.82 -10.23 -21.02
N HIS A 7 28.56 -9.76 -19.80
CA HIS A 7 27.62 -10.44 -18.89
C HIS A 7 26.22 -10.35 -19.48
N PHE A 8 25.75 -11.44 -20.09
CA PHE A 8 24.37 -11.56 -20.53
C PHE A 8 23.49 -11.87 -19.32
N ASN A 9 22.74 -10.87 -18.85
CA ASN A 9 21.75 -11.05 -17.80
C ASN A 9 20.37 -11.23 -18.46
N PRO A 10 19.83 -12.46 -18.57
CA PRO A 10 18.50 -12.65 -19.14
C PRO A 10 17.45 -11.91 -18.30
N PRO A 11 16.41 -11.33 -18.92
CA PRO A 11 15.36 -10.66 -18.18
C PRO A 11 14.66 -11.65 -17.24
N PRO A 12 14.31 -11.24 -16.01
CA PRO A 12 13.61 -12.10 -15.07
C PRO A 12 12.22 -12.51 -15.60
N PRO A 13 11.75 -13.72 -15.26
CA PRO A 13 10.47 -14.22 -15.75
C PRO A 13 9.28 -13.39 -15.25
N PRO A 14 8.19 -13.30 -16.03
CA PRO A 14 7.01 -12.53 -15.67
C PRO A 14 6.36 -13.06 -14.38
N THR A 15 6.00 -12.14 -13.46
CA THR A 15 5.44 -12.48 -12.15
C THR A 15 4.05 -11.85 -11.99
N TRP A 16 3.02 -12.70 -11.80
CA TRP A 16 1.62 -12.26 -11.63
C TRP A 16 1.33 -11.55 -10.30
N ARG A 17 2.25 -11.66 -9.35
CA ARG A 17 2.13 -11.09 -8.00
C ARG A 17 2.06 -9.56 -8.00
N LYS A 18 2.73 -8.90 -8.95
CA LYS A 18 2.74 -7.43 -9.09
C LYS A 18 1.38 -6.88 -9.53
N PRO A 19 0.77 -7.32 -10.64
CA PRO A 19 -0.55 -6.82 -11.05
C PRO A 19 -1.63 -7.16 -10.02
N VAL A 20 -1.63 -8.36 -9.44
CA VAL A 20 -2.56 -8.73 -8.37
C VAL A 20 -2.37 -7.87 -7.13
N GLY A 21 -1.13 -7.61 -6.75
CA GLY A 21 -0.82 -6.72 -5.63
C GLY A 21 -1.33 -5.30 -5.83
N ILE A 22 -1.18 -4.74 -7.04
CA ILE A 22 -1.70 -3.40 -7.36
C ILE A 22 -3.23 -3.39 -7.26
N LEU A 23 -3.92 -4.39 -7.83
CA LEU A 23 -5.38 -4.48 -7.77
C LEU A 23 -5.89 -4.61 -6.34
N ALA A 24 -5.24 -5.45 -5.52
CA ALA A 24 -5.59 -5.59 -4.12
C ALA A 24 -5.32 -4.31 -3.32
N LEU A 25 -4.25 -3.56 -3.63
CA LEU A 25 -4.00 -2.25 -3.02
C LEU A 25 -5.09 -1.26 -3.34
N ILE A 26 -5.48 -1.15 -4.62
CA ILE A 26 -6.55 -0.26 -5.07
C ILE A 26 -7.87 -0.63 -4.38
N ALA A 27 -8.21 -1.92 -4.34
CA ALA A 27 -9.41 -2.40 -3.67
C ALA A 27 -9.39 -2.08 -2.16
N ALA A 28 -8.27 -2.33 -1.48
CA ALA A 28 -8.11 -2.00 -0.08
C ALA A 28 -8.25 -0.49 0.18
N LEU A 29 -7.68 0.35 -0.68
CA LEU A 29 -7.79 1.81 -0.58
C LEU A 29 -9.23 2.28 -0.80
N ALA A 30 -9.94 1.69 -1.77
CA ALA A 30 -11.34 2.00 -2.03
C ALA A 30 -12.25 1.60 -0.85
N ILE A 31 -12.05 0.40 -0.29
CA ILE A 31 -12.77 -0.07 0.91
C ILE A 31 -12.48 0.87 2.09
N TYR A 32 -11.21 1.20 2.31
CA TYR A 32 -10.81 2.08 3.39
C TYR A 32 -11.38 3.49 3.26
N GLY A 33 -11.30 4.07 2.06
CA GLY A 33 -11.89 5.37 1.75
C GLY A 33 -13.40 5.38 1.96
N GLY A 34 -14.10 4.34 1.49
CA GLY A 34 -15.54 4.19 1.72
C GLY A 34 -15.89 4.08 3.22
N PHE A 35 -15.10 3.34 3.99
CA PHE A 35 -15.27 3.25 5.44
C PHE A 35 -15.09 4.62 6.13
N VAL A 36 -14.02 5.35 5.79
CA VAL A 36 -13.77 6.70 6.33
C VAL A 36 -14.88 7.67 5.93
N MET A 37 -15.36 7.60 4.69
CA MET A 37 -16.47 8.43 4.21
C MET A 37 -17.74 8.20 5.02
N GLY A 38 -18.05 6.96 5.39
CA GLY A 38 -19.18 6.63 6.27
C GLY A 38 -19.06 7.19 7.70
N LEU A 39 -17.85 7.37 8.20
CA LEU A 39 -17.60 7.99 9.51
C LEU A 39 -17.64 9.52 9.47
N GLY A 40 -17.51 10.13 8.29
CA GLY A 40 -17.39 11.58 8.13
C GLY A 40 -18.56 12.36 8.73
N GLU A 41 -19.80 11.88 8.59
CA GLU A 41 -20.97 12.55 9.17
C GLU A 41 -20.94 12.55 10.71
N GLN A 42 -20.50 11.44 11.31
CA GLN A 42 -20.42 11.30 12.76
C GLN A 42 -19.29 12.15 13.33
N ILE A 43 -18.12 12.13 12.67
CA ILE A 43 -16.95 12.92 13.06
C ILE A 43 -17.22 14.41 12.86
N GLY A 44 -17.95 14.79 11.80
CA GLY A 44 -18.29 16.18 11.49
C GLY A 44 -19.13 16.89 12.56
N ARG A 45 -19.83 16.13 13.42
CA ARG A 45 -20.60 16.66 14.56
C ARG A 45 -19.73 16.98 15.78
N LEU A 46 -18.49 16.51 15.82
CA LEU A 46 -17.56 16.73 16.93
C LEU A 46 -16.86 18.10 16.79
N PRO A 47 -16.37 18.70 17.90
CA PRO A 47 -15.55 19.91 17.84
C PRO A 47 -14.28 19.71 17.00
N VAL A 48 -13.84 20.75 16.29
CA VAL A 48 -12.67 20.71 15.38
C VAL A 48 -11.42 20.16 16.07
N LEU A 49 -11.18 20.50 17.34
CA LEU A 49 -10.03 20.00 18.11
C LEU A 49 -10.02 18.48 18.26
N VAL A 50 -11.18 17.83 18.23
CA VAL A 50 -11.32 16.36 18.30
C VAL A 50 -11.28 15.75 16.91
N GLN A 51 -11.80 16.43 15.89
CA GLN A 51 -11.74 15.97 14.51
C GLN A 51 -10.30 15.80 14.01
N VAL A 52 -9.42 16.77 14.33
CA VAL A 52 -8.01 16.76 13.88
C VAL A 52 -7.28 15.48 14.28
N PRO A 53 -7.19 15.08 15.56
CA PRO A 53 -6.51 13.84 15.94
C PRO A 53 -7.18 12.59 15.36
N ILE A 54 -8.51 12.57 15.21
CA ILE A 54 -9.22 11.44 14.58
C ILE A 54 -8.77 11.28 13.12
N TYR A 55 -8.78 12.36 12.34
CA TYR A 55 -8.34 12.31 10.94
C TYR A 55 -6.84 12.04 10.80
N LEU A 56 -6.00 12.49 11.75
CA LEU A 56 -4.58 12.11 11.77
C LEU A 56 -4.40 10.61 11.98
N VAL A 57 -5.12 10.01 12.94
CA VAL A 57 -5.09 8.57 13.18
C VAL A 57 -5.63 7.81 11.96
N LEU A 58 -6.79 8.18 11.42
CA LEU A 58 -7.33 7.57 10.20
C LEU A 58 -6.38 7.75 9.00
N GLY A 59 -5.74 8.90 8.87
CA GLY A 59 -4.79 9.16 7.79
C GLY A 59 -3.48 8.37 7.92
N THR A 60 -3.13 7.89 9.12
CA THR A 60 -1.84 7.24 9.39
C THR A 60 -1.97 5.73 9.58
N ILE A 61 -3.07 5.25 10.19
CA ILE A 61 -3.23 3.85 10.61
C ILE A 61 -3.22 2.87 9.41
N TRP A 62 -3.71 3.31 8.25
CA TRP A 62 -3.73 2.49 7.04
C TRP A 62 -2.33 2.22 6.46
N LEU A 63 -1.30 2.97 6.87
CA LEU A 63 0.08 2.76 6.45
C LEU A 63 0.72 1.54 7.14
N LEU A 64 0.23 1.15 8.31
CA LEU A 64 0.74 -0.01 9.07
C LEU A 64 0.71 -1.30 8.23
N PRO A 65 -0.44 -1.71 7.63
CA PRO A 65 -0.48 -2.87 6.76
C PRO A 65 0.24 -2.65 5.42
N LEU A 66 0.35 -1.41 4.95
CA LEU A 66 0.93 -1.08 3.63
C LEU A 66 2.38 -1.57 3.52
N ARG A 67 3.20 -1.33 4.55
CA ARG A 67 4.61 -1.79 4.56
C ARG A 67 4.71 -3.31 4.35
N ARG A 68 3.92 -4.09 5.09
CA ARG A 68 3.94 -5.56 5.02
C ARG A 68 3.48 -6.05 3.65
N PHE A 69 2.46 -5.40 3.10
CA PHE A 69 1.89 -5.71 1.80
C PHE A 69 2.86 -5.42 0.64
N LEU A 70 3.57 -4.29 0.69
CA LEU A 70 4.58 -3.94 -0.32
C LEU A 70 5.73 -4.95 -0.33
N ILE A 71 6.21 -5.38 0.84
CA ILE A 71 7.25 -6.41 0.94
C ILE A 71 6.79 -7.71 0.29
N TRP A 72 5.53 -8.13 0.54
CA TRP A 72 4.96 -9.29 -0.11
C TRP A 72 4.83 -9.11 -1.64
N MET A 73 4.45 -7.92 -2.09
CA MET A 73 4.34 -7.64 -3.52
C MET A 73 5.69 -7.76 -4.24
N GLU A 74 6.77 -7.25 -3.65
CA GLU A 74 8.11 -7.27 -4.26
C GLU A 74 8.84 -8.61 -4.10
N THR A 75 8.72 -9.26 -2.94
CA THR A 75 9.51 -10.46 -2.60
C THR A 75 8.71 -11.77 -2.59
N GLY A 76 7.38 -11.70 -2.46
CA GLY A 76 6.52 -12.87 -2.27
C GLY A 76 6.63 -13.47 -0.88
N ARG A 77 7.33 -12.79 0.03
CA ARG A 77 7.50 -13.17 1.42
C ARG A 77 6.76 -12.15 2.27
N TRP A 78 6.03 -12.62 3.26
CA TRP A 78 5.60 -11.77 4.35
C TRP A 78 6.86 -11.57 5.18
N GLY A 79 7.45 -10.37 5.14
CA GLY A 79 8.85 -10.13 5.53
C GLY A 79 9.29 -10.46 6.95
#